data_AF-A0A2A3EG01-F1
#
_entry.id   AF-A0A2A3EG01-F1
#
_cell.length_a   1.000
_cell.length_b   1.000
_cell.length_c   1.000
_cell.angle_alpha   90.00
_cell.angle_beta   90.00
_cell.angle_gamma   90.00
#
_symmetry.space_group_name_H-M   'P 1'
#
loop_
_entity.id
_entity.type
_entity.pdbx_description
1 polymer ?
#
loop_
_entity_poly.entity_id
_entity_poly.type
_entity_poly.pdbx_seq_one_letter_code
_entity_poly.pdbx_strand_id
1 'polypeptide(L)'
;MPRVQRPMPGKHTLLAQLDRYSKEFIIARMKLLHMFLNRVINHPILSYDKNLYIFLTTKPAEFLIHRKNRGNVLIKMTDSLQNIASTYTMKQRHFEFEQIRDYCIALNEKLATIDKINHRIHKERQDYLLELHQLHPIFTLWATSEPELAPFLMAIAKAIECNAMAHQKLLESTPNEEREYISYVDAVKSALSRRDSMQIEYEITVEELAKKRLEKDQLMDSTSGNTSTQNWGGSLWKAESRDEKLERLGQTIPRLAKQAELLQDRVECANENLRSDLQRWNVEKQMDLKNMLISMADRQIRHYQQCMNAWEEILTSLKLDGIGSEVSIGPPIKIPV
;
A
#
# COMPACT_ATOMS: atom_id res chain seq x y z
N MET A 1 -9.48 11.63 -10.97
CA MET A 1 -10.20 11.28 -9.73
C MET A 1 -9.24 10.55 -8.80
N PRO A 2 -8.88 11.13 -7.64
CA PRO A 2 -8.19 10.40 -6.60
C PRO A 2 -9.14 9.32 -6.09
N ARG A 3 -8.79 8.05 -6.35
CA ARG A 3 -9.53 6.89 -5.87
C ARG A 3 -8.61 6.02 -5.05
N VAL A 4 -9.14 5.44 -3.98
CA VAL A 4 -8.43 4.48 -3.12
C VAL A 4 -8.39 3.15 -3.86
N GLN A 5 -7.46 3.04 -4.79
CA GLN A 5 -7.18 1.79 -5.50
C GLN A 5 -5.91 1.19 -4.92
N ARG A 6 -5.96 -0.06 -4.44
CA ARG A 6 -4.76 -0.81 -4.04
C ARG A 6 -3.67 -0.60 -5.09
N PRO A 7 -2.44 -0.25 -4.69
CA PRO A 7 -1.44 0.13 -5.66
C PRO A 7 -1.14 -1.10 -6.54
N MET A 8 -0.86 -0.84 -7.81
CA MET A 8 -0.24 -1.86 -8.64
C MET A 8 1.07 -2.31 -7.96
N PRO A 9 1.47 -3.59 -8.08
CA PRO A 9 2.73 -4.08 -7.54
C PRO A 9 3.87 -3.13 -7.92
N GLY A 10 4.66 -2.72 -6.93
CA GLY A 10 5.64 -1.65 -7.05
C GLY A 10 6.54 -1.80 -8.27
N LYS A 11 6.87 -0.68 -8.93
CA LYS A 11 7.97 -0.66 -9.89
C LYS A 11 9.28 -0.82 -9.11
N HIS A 12 10.03 -1.84 -9.50
CA HIS A 12 11.27 -2.32 -8.90
C HIS A 12 12.25 -1.23 -8.44
N THR A 13 12.74 -1.36 -7.20
CA THR A 13 14.02 -0.77 -6.76
C THR A 13 15.17 -1.55 -7.42
N LEU A 14 16.25 -0.85 -7.78
CA LEU A 14 17.40 -1.35 -8.56
C LEU A 14 18.03 -2.66 -8.05
N LEU A 15 17.91 -2.98 -6.77
CA LEU A 15 18.39 -4.24 -6.16
C LEU A 15 17.57 -5.49 -6.56
N ALA A 16 16.36 -5.33 -7.13
CA ALA A 16 15.49 -6.43 -7.56
C ALA A 16 15.75 -6.92 -9.00
N GLN A 17 16.79 -6.44 -9.68
CA GLN A 17 17.14 -6.89 -11.03
C GLN A 17 17.65 -8.34 -11.08
N LEU A 18 18.15 -8.87 -9.97
CA LEU A 18 18.69 -10.23 -9.89
C LEU A 18 17.60 -11.32 -9.75
N ASP A 19 16.36 -10.94 -9.40
CA ASP A 19 15.29 -11.89 -9.01
C ASP A 19 14.03 -11.78 -9.90
N ARG A 20 14.16 -11.20 -11.11
CA ARG A 20 13.03 -10.89 -12.01
C ARG A 20 12.31 -12.13 -12.58
N TYR A 21 12.96 -13.28 -12.58
CA TYR A 21 12.45 -14.52 -13.18
C TYR A 21 12.35 -15.69 -12.20
N SER A 22 12.52 -15.47 -10.88
CA SER A 22 12.26 -16.56 -9.94
C SER A 22 10.80 -16.98 -10.00
N LYS A 23 10.59 -18.28 -9.80
CA LYS A 23 9.27 -18.90 -9.84
C LYS A 23 8.38 -18.26 -8.77
N GLU A 24 8.95 -17.97 -7.61
CA GLU A 24 8.35 -17.32 -6.46
C GLU A 24 7.90 -15.89 -6.82
N PHE A 25 8.75 -15.12 -7.50
CA PHE A 25 8.41 -13.78 -7.97
C PHE A 25 7.26 -13.80 -9.00
N ILE A 26 7.31 -14.72 -9.96
CA ILE A 26 6.29 -14.83 -11.00
C ILE A 26 4.94 -15.24 -10.40
N ILE A 27 4.92 -16.20 -9.48
CA ILE A 27 3.70 -16.65 -8.79
C ILE A 27 3.12 -15.51 -7.93
N ALA A 28 3.96 -14.81 -7.17
CA ALA A 28 3.53 -13.65 -6.38
C ALA A 28 2.93 -12.56 -7.27
N ARG A 29 3.60 -12.23 -8.39
CA ARG A 29 3.11 -11.25 -9.37
C ARG A 29 1.78 -11.66 -10.00
N MET A 30 1.62 -12.95 -10.35
CA MET A 30 0.38 -13.48 -10.93
C MET A 30 -0.78 -13.36 -9.94
N LYS A 31 -0.57 -13.74 -8.67
CA LYS A 31 -1.57 -13.63 -7.60
C LYS A 31 -1.99 -12.17 -7.36
N LEU A 32 -1.00 -11.26 -7.28
CA LEU A 32 -1.27 -9.83 -7.11
C LEU A 32 -2.02 -9.22 -8.30
N LEU A 33 -1.69 -9.63 -9.53
CA LEU A 33 -2.40 -9.18 -10.73
C LEU A 33 -3.84 -9.70 -10.80
N HIS A 34 -4.07 -10.94 -10.36
CA HIS A 34 -5.40 -11.53 -10.30
C HIS A 34 -6.28 -10.79 -9.27
N MET A 35 -5.76 -10.58 -8.06
CA MET A 35 -6.41 -9.76 -7.02
C MET A 35 -6.65 -8.33 -7.51
N PHE A 36 -5.64 -7.78 -8.18
CA PHE A 36 -5.66 -6.69 -9.16
C PHE A 36 -6.99 -6.52 -9.89
N LEU A 37 -7.11 -7.37 -10.90
CA LEU A 37 -8.17 -7.37 -11.89
C LEU A 37 -9.53 -7.63 -11.27
N ASN A 38 -9.64 -8.61 -10.37
CA ASN A 38 -10.90 -8.90 -9.70
C ASN A 38 -11.45 -7.69 -8.94
N ARG A 39 -10.58 -6.89 -8.31
CA ARG A 39 -11.01 -5.66 -7.64
C ARG A 39 -11.44 -4.58 -8.61
N VAL A 40 -10.73 -4.41 -9.72
CA VAL A 40 -11.07 -3.42 -10.75
C VAL A 40 -12.42 -3.76 -11.40
N ILE A 41 -12.67 -5.05 -11.67
CA ILE A 41 -13.92 -5.56 -12.24
C ILE A 41 -15.08 -5.47 -11.23
N ASN A 42 -14.84 -5.70 -9.94
CA ASN A 42 -15.87 -5.59 -8.90
C ASN A 42 -16.13 -4.14 -8.44
N HIS A 43 -15.46 -3.16 -9.02
CA HIS A 43 -15.66 -1.76 -8.67
C HIS A 43 -16.78 -1.15 -9.54
N PRO A 44 -17.86 -0.58 -8.95
CA PRO A 44 -19.08 -0.19 -9.66
C PRO A 44 -18.89 0.91 -10.72
N ILE A 45 -17.75 1.61 -10.71
CA ILE A 45 -17.43 2.66 -11.70
C ILE A 45 -16.25 2.28 -12.62
N LEU A 46 -15.30 1.45 -12.16
CA LEU A 46 -14.13 1.10 -12.97
C LEU A 46 -14.43 -0.05 -13.94
N SER A 47 -15.37 -0.92 -13.56
CA SER A 47 -15.96 -1.94 -14.43
C SER A 47 -16.55 -1.37 -15.73
N TYR A 48 -17.06 -0.14 -15.67
CA TYR A 48 -17.63 0.57 -16.82
C TYR A 48 -16.60 1.41 -17.61
N ASP A 49 -15.32 1.41 -17.24
CA ASP A 49 -14.32 2.14 -18.02
C ASP A 49 -14.08 1.47 -19.38
N LYS A 50 -14.28 2.22 -20.47
CA LYS A 50 -14.00 1.77 -21.84
C LYS A 50 -12.57 1.27 -22.00
N ASN A 51 -11.61 1.85 -21.27
CA ASN A 51 -10.21 1.40 -21.36
C ASN A 51 -9.98 0.02 -20.75
N LEU A 52 -10.68 -0.29 -19.67
CA LEU A 52 -10.62 -1.61 -19.04
C LEU A 52 -11.25 -2.66 -19.95
N TYR A 53 -12.42 -2.33 -20.54
CA TYR A 53 -13.07 -3.19 -21.52
C TYR A 53 -12.13 -3.50 -22.70
N ILE A 54 -11.55 -2.46 -23.31
CA ILE A 54 -10.57 -2.61 -24.39
C ILE A 54 -9.36 -3.44 -23.92
N PHE A 55 -8.81 -3.18 -22.73
CA PHE A 55 -7.68 -3.95 -22.20
C PHE A 55 -7.99 -5.44 -22.04
N LEU A 56 -9.23 -5.81 -21.68
CA LEU A 56 -9.63 -7.20 -21.44
C LEU A 56 -10.09 -7.94 -22.70
N THR A 57 -10.72 -7.25 -23.67
CA THR A 57 -11.36 -7.90 -24.82
C THR A 57 -10.60 -7.79 -26.13
N THR A 58 -9.60 -6.91 -26.21
CA THR A 58 -8.97 -6.56 -27.49
C THR A 58 -7.84 -7.52 -27.86
N LYS A 59 -7.79 -7.93 -29.13
CA LYS A 59 -6.70 -8.76 -29.67
C LYS A 59 -5.38 -7.96 -29.71
N PRO A 60 -4.19 -8.61 -29.63
CA PRO A 60 -2.90 -7.92 -29.52
C PRO A 60 -2.63 -6.86 -30.61
N ALA A 61 -3.11 -7.09 -31.84
CA ALA A 61 -2.94 -6.18 -32.97
C ALA A 61 -3.76 -4.88 -32.84
N GLU A 62 -4.99 -4.97 -32.31
CA GLU A 62 -5.89 -3.83 -32.10
C GLU A 62 -5.46 -2.99 -30.88
N PHE A 63 -4.84 -3.63 -29.88
CA PHE A 63 -4.31 -2.97 -28.69
C PHE A 63 -3.17 -1.99 -29.02
N LEU A 64 -2.29 -2.36 -29.97
CA LEU A 64 -1.20 -1.51 -30.46
C LEU A 64 -1.71 -0.22 -31.13
N ILE A 65 -2.83 -0.29 -31.84
CA ILE A 65 -3.47 0.86 -32.51
C ILE A 65 -4.05 1.81 -31.47
N HIS A 66 -4.74 1.28 -30.45
CA HIS A 66 -5.28 2.05 -29.34
C HIS A 66 -4.19 2.73 -28.49
N ARG A 67 -3.03 2.08 -28.31
CA ARG A 67 -1.84 2.66 -27.66
C ARG A 67 -1.22 3.78 -28.48
N LYS A 68 -1.09 3.60 -29.79
CA LYS A 68 -0.51 4.59 -30.72
C LYS A 68 -1.37 5.85 -30.83
N ASN A 69 -2.71 5.72 -30.81
CA ASN A 69 -3.64 6.86 -30.80
C ASN A 69 -3.61 7.69 -29.51
N ARG A 70 -3.12 7.13 -28.39
CA ARG A 70 -2.93 7.86 -27.11
C ARG A 70 -1.51 8.38 -26.87
N GLY A 71 -0.56 8.03 -27.74
CA GLY A 71 0.86 8.26 -27.53
C GLY A 71 1.34 9.71 -27.54
N ASN A 72 0.49 10.70 -27.83
CA ASN A 72 0.93 12.09 -28.05
C ASN A 72 0.29 13.16 -27.13
N VAL A 73 -0.51 12.80 -26.11
CA VAL A 73 -1.23 13.80 -25.29
C VAL A 73 -0.87 13.78 -23.80
N LEU A 74 0.07 12.95 -23.36
CA LEU A 74 0.47 12.93 -21.95
C LEU A 74 1.99 12.97 -21.82
N ILE A 75 2.44 13.81 -20.88
CA ILE A 75 3.83 14.09 -20.45
C ILE A 75 4.45 15.29 -21.19
N LYS A 76 4.09 16.51 -20.76
CA LYS A 76 5.00 17.68 -20.71
C LYS A 76 4.44 18.94 -20.00
N MET A 77 3.30 18.88 -19.32
CA MET A 77 2.73 20.05 -18.60
C MET A 77 2.57 19.87 -17.09
N THR A 78 3.10 18.81 -16.48
CA THR A 78 2.94 18.56 -15.03
C THR A 78 4.08 19.12 -14.18
N ASP A 79 5.28 19.31 -14.73
CA ASP A 79 6.46 19.60 -13.91
C ASP A 79 6.55 21.06 -13.44
N SER A 80 5.89 22.01 -14.11
CA SER A 80 5.91 23.43 -13.70
C SER A 80 4.98 23.76 -12.53
N LEU A 81 3.85 23.05 -12.38
CA LEU A 81 2.92 23.25 -11.26
C LEU A 81 3.36 22.50 -10.00
N GLN A 82 4.08 21.38 -10.15
CA GLN A 82 4.50 20.53 -9.04
C GLN A 82 5.55 21.21 -8.13
N ASN A 83 6.39 22.09 -8.70
CA ASN A 83 7.40 22.86 -7.95
C ASN A 83 6.82 24.11 -7.25
N ILE A 84 5.67 24.63 -7.68
CA ILE A 84 5.00 25.78 -7.03
C ILE A 84 4.05 25.28 -5.93
N ALA A 85 3.42 24.13 -6.13
CA ALA A 85 2.55 23.48 -5.15
C ALA A 85 3.27 22.87 -3.94
N SER A 86 4.59 22.64 -4.01
CA SER A 86 5.39 22.06 -2.91
C SER A 86 5.71 23.06 -1.79
N THR A 87 5.70 24.35 -2.07
CA THR A 87 5.97 25.43 -1.09
C THR A 87 4.69 26.06 -0.54
N TYR A 88 3.55 25.77 -1.16
CA TYR A 88 2.25 26.32 -0.78
C TYR A 88 1.57 25.42 0.26
N THR A 89 1.28 25.98 1.43
CA THR A 89 0.52 25.28 2.47
C THR A 89 -0.97 25.43 2.23
N MET A 90 -1.65 24.31 2.01
CA MET A 90 -3.12 24.27 1.86
C MET A 90 -3.80 24.99 3.03
N LYS A 91 -4.69 25.93 2.70
CA LYS A 91 -5.43 26.75 3.67
C LYS A 91 -6.73 26.08 4.09
N GLN A 92 -7.47 25.47 3.16
CA GLN A 92 -8.70 24.73 3.49
C GLN A 92 -8.40 23.26 3.78
N ARG A 93 -8.17 22.95 5.06
CA ARG A 93 -8.02 21.59 5.55
C ARG A 93 -9.36 21.08 6.07
N HIS A 94 -9.94 20.09 5.41
CA HIS A 94 -11.07 19.36 5.99
C HIS A 94 -10.54 18.42 7.07
N PHE A 95 -10.99 18.64 8.31
CA PHE A 95 -10.58 17.90 9.51
C PHE A 95 -10.80 16.38 9.39
N GLU A 96 -11.81 15.94 8.64
CA GLU A 96 -12.08 14.52 8.40
C GLU A 96 -10.92 13.79 7.68
N PHE A 97 -10.29 14.45 6.70
CA PHE A 97 -9.23 13.83 5.90
C PHE A 97 -7.89 13.84 6.64
N GLU A 98 -7.66 14.82 7.51
CA GLU A 98 -6.47 14.85 8.37
C GLU A 98 -6.49 13.71 9.39
N GLN A 99 -7.62 13.51 10.09
CA GLN A 99 -7.78 12.38 11.02
C GLN A 99 -7.51 11.03 10.35
N ILE A 100 -8.03 10.84 9.14
CA ILE A 100 -7.82 9.60 8.39
C ILE A 100 -6.35 9.46 7.97
N ARG A 101 -5.68 10.56 7.58
CA ARG A 101 -4.26 10.56 7.25
C ARG A 101 -3.41 10.14 8.45
N ASP A 102 -3.65 10.75 9.62
CA ASP A 102 -2.91 10.46 10.85
C ASP A 102 -3.13 9.02 11.29
N TYR A 103 -4.38 8.53 11.19
CA TYR A 103 -4.68 7.13 11.43
C TYR A 103 -3.95 6.20 10.45
N CYS A 104 -3.89 6.52 9.16
CA CYS A 104 -3.15 5.74 8.17
C CYS A 104 -1.64 5.72 8.46
N ILE A 105 -1.06 6.82 8.95
CA ILE A 105 0.35 6.88 9.34
C ILE A 105 0.59 5.94 10.52
N ALA A 106 -0.19 6.08 11.60
CA ALA A 106 -0.09 5.24 12.79
C ALA A 106 -0.30 3.75 12.45
N LEU A 107 -1.32 3.43 11.64
CA LEU A 107 -1.59 2.05 11.22
C LEU A 107 -0.42 1.47 10.42
N ASN A 108 0.16 2.23 9.50
CA ASN A 108 1.31 1.79 8.71
C ASN A 108 2.52 1.50 9.61
N GLU A 109 2.81 2.36 10.58
CA GLU A 109 3.88 2.13 11.57
C GLU A 109 3.68 0.85 12.39
N LYS A 110 2.45 0.59 12.84
CA LYS A 110 2.12 -0.64 13.58
C LYS A 110 2.27 -1.87 12.69
N LEU A 111 1.76 -1.83 11.46
CA LEU A 111 1.92 -2.94 10.51
C LEU A 111 3.39 -3.20 10.15
N ALA A 112 4.18 -2.15 9.95
CA ALA A 112 5.61 -2.26 9.70
C ALA A 112 6.36 -2.85 10.91
N THR A 113 5.90 -2.57 12.13
CA THR A 113 6.44 -3.18 13.35
C THR A 113 6.09 -4.67 13.40
N ILE A 114 4.87 -5.05 13.05
CA ILE A 114 4.45 -6.46 12.95
C ILE A 114 5.29 -7.20 11.90
N ASP A 115 5.48 -6.64 10.69
CA ASP A 115 6.32 -7.25 9.64
C ASP A 115 7.76 -7.46 10.12
N LYS A 116 8.35 -6.49 10.83
CA LYS A 116 9.70 -6.61 11.40
C LYS A 116 9.79 -7.73 12.43
N ILE A 117 8.82 -7.81 13.34
CA ILE A 117 8.77 -8.87 14.37
C ILE A 117 8.58 -10.23 13.71
N ASN A 118 7.66 -10.36 12.75
CA ASN A 118 7.41 -11.60 12.02
C ASN A 118 8.65 -12.05 11.24
N HIS A 119 9.37 -11.13 10.62
CA HIS A 119 10.62 -11.45 9.92
C HIS A 119 11.70 -11.96 10.90
N ARG A 120 11.83 -11.35 12.07
CA ARG A 120 12.73 -11.81 13.12
C ARG A 120 12.36 -13.21 13.62
N ILE A 121 11.09 -13.44 13.94
CA ILE A 121 10.58 -14.75 14.38
C ILE A 121 10.82 -15.81 13.29
N HIS A 122 10.61 -15.46 12.03
CA HIS A 122 10.87 -16.37 10.90
C HIS A 122 12.35 -16.77 10.84
N LYS A 123 13.27 -15.82 11.04
CA LYS A 123 14.71 -16.11 11.09
C LYS A 123 15.05 -17.02 12.28
N GLU A 124 14.59 -16.69 13.48
CA GLU A 124 14.84 -17.51 14.69
C GLU A 124 14.29 -18.93 14.52
N ARG A 125 13.13 -19.09 13.86
CA ARG A 125 12.57 -20.41 13.53
C ARG A 125 13.36 -21.18 12.49
N GLN A 126 13.96 -20.48 11.53
CA GLN A 126 14.84 -21.09 10.55
C GLN A 126 16.11 -21.62 11.22
N ASP A 127 16.68 -20.86 12.15
CA ASP A 127 17.83 -21.27 12.95
C ASP A 127 17.48 -22.49 13.82
N TYR A 128 16.32 -22.46 14.50
CA TYR A 128 15.83 -23.61 15.28
C TYR A 128 15.60 -24.87 14.45
N LEU A 129 15.11 -24.74 13.21
CA LEU A 129 14.95 -25.87 12.30
C LEU A 129 16.30 -26.54 11.98
N LEU A 130 17.37 -25.76 11.84
CA LEU A 130 18.72 -26.30 11.63
C LEU A 130 19.18 -27.10 12.84
N GLU A 131 18.90 -26.62 14.06
CA GLU A 131 19.20 -27.36 15.29
C GLU A 131 18.43 -28.68 15.37
N LEU A 132 17.12 -28.69 15.04
CA LEU A 132 16.32 -29.91 15.01
C LEU A 132 16.88 -30.95 14.03
N HIS A 133 17.30 -30.52 12.83
CA HIS A 133 17.94 -31.40 11.86
C HIS A 133 19.29 -31.95 12.33
N GLN A 134 20.01 -31.25 13.21
CA GLN A 134 21.25 -31.75 13.82
C GLN A 134 20.98 -32.71 14.99
N LEU A 135 19.89 -32.51 15.73
CA LEU A 135 19.55 -33.36 16.87
C LEU A 135 19.14 -34.78 16.44
N HIS A 136 18.39 -34.93 15.34
CA HIS A 136 18.00 -36.25 14.84
C HIS A 136 19.19 -37.22 14.69
N PRO A 137 20.25 -36.91 13.91
CA PRO A 137 21.38 -37.82 13.76
C PRO A 137 22.13 -38.05 15.08
N ILE A 138 22.20 -37.07 15.98
CA ILE A 138 22.82 -37.24 17.31
C ILE A 138 22.11 -38.35 18.10
N PHE A 139 20.78 -38.31 18.19
CA PHE A 139 20.01 -39.33 18.91
C PHE A 139 20.10 -40.71 18.23
N THR A 140 20.08 -40.76 16.89
CA THR A 140 20.26 -42.04 16.18
C THR A 140 21.65 -42.64 16.39
N LEU A 141 22.71 -41.82 16.43
CA LEU A 141 24.07 -42.29 16.69
C LEU A 141 24.22 -42.73 18.14
N TRP A 142 23.67 -41.98 19.10
CA TRP A 142 23.68 -42.34 20.51
C TRP A 142 22.99 -43.70 20.75
N ALA A 143 21.88 -43.97 20.06
CA ALA A 143 21.20 -45.25 20.12
C ALA A 143 22.10 -46.44 19.71
N THR A 144 23.12 -46.22 18.86
CA THR A 144 24.08 -47.29 18.50
C THR A 144 25.06 -47.62 19.61
N SER A 145 25.36 -46.66 20.50
CA SER A 145 26.27 -46.82 21.62
C SER A 145 25.59 -47.42 22.86
N GLU A 146 24.28 -47.24 22.99
CA GLU A 146 23.50 -47.66 24.17
C GLU A 146 22.33 -48.58 23.79
N PRO A 147 22.56 -49.91 23.68
CA PRO A 147 21.55 -50.85 23.18
C PRO A 147 20.31 -50.97 24.08
N GLU A 148 20.42 -50.73 25.38
CA GLU A 148 19.29 -50.78 26.32
C GLU A 148 18.35 -49.57 26.17
N LEU A 149 18.90 -48.39 25.86
CA LEU A 149 18.12 -47.16 25.65
C LEU A 149 17.79 -46.89 24.17
N ALA A 150 18.33 -47.71 23.26
CA ALA A 150 18.17 -47.53 21.82
C ALA A 150 16.71 -47.34 21.36
N PRO A 151 15.70 -48.10 21.85
CA PRO A 151 14.31 -47.89 21.45
C PRO A 151 13.79 -46.48 21.82
N PHE A 152 14.15 -45.98 23.01
CA PHE A 152 13.77 -44.65 23.47
C PHE A 152 14.47 -43.54 22.69
N LEU A 153 15.77 -43.70 22.46
CA LEU A 153 16.58 -42.73 21.71
C LEU A 153 16.12 -42.62 20.25
N MET A 154 15.79 -43.75 19.60
CA MET A 154 15.22 -43.77 18.25
C MET A 154 13.82 -43.17 18.19
N ALA A 155 13.00 -43.41 19.22
CA ALA A 155 11.69 -42.77 19.37
C ALA A 155 11.85 -41.24 19.47
N ILE A 156 12.74 -40.73 20.32
CA ILE A 156 13.02 -39.29 20.44
C ILE A 156 13.51 -38.71 19.10
N ALA A 157 14.41 -39.41 18.40
CA ALA A 157 14.91 -38.97 17.09
C ALA A 157 13.78 -38.80 16.06
N LYS A 158 12.81 -39.71 16.07
CA LYS A 158 11.61 -39.64 15.22
C LYS A 158 10.70 -38.47 15.60
N ALA A 159 10.49 -38.20 16.89
CA ALA A 159 9.72 -37.03 17.33
C ALA A 159 10.33 -35.74 16.82
N ILE A 160 11.66 -35.63 16.95
CA ILE A 160 12.42 -34.47 16.50
C ILE A 160 12.29 -34.26 15.00
N GLU A 161 12.35 -35.33 14.20
CA GLU A 161 12.14 -35.28 12.75
C GLU A 161 10.72 -34.80 12.40
N CYS A 162 9.69 -35.33 13.04
CA CYS A 162 8.31 -34.88 12.82
C CYS A 162 8.10 -33.41 13.22
N ASN A 163 8.71 -32.96 14.32
CA ASN A 163 8.70 -31.56 14.73
C ASN A 163 9.43 -30.68 13.69
N ALA A 164 10.57 -31.13 13.16
CA ALA A 164 11.30 -30.42 12.11
C ALA A 164 10.44 -30.24 10.85
N MET A 165 9.73 -31.30 10.42
CA MET A 165 8.77 -31.22 9.30
C MET A 165 7.64 -30.22 9.57
N ALA A 166 7.09 -30.19 10.78
CA ALA A 166 6.06 -29.23 11.18
C ALA A 166 6.57 -27.78 11.16
N HIS A 167 7.82 -27.54 11.60
CA HIS A 167 8.50 -26.25 11.51
C HIS A 167 8.74 -25.82 10.06
N GLN A 168 9.23 -26.73 9.21
CA GLN A 168 9.45 -26.47 7.79
C GLN A 168 8.16 -26.06 7.08
N LYS A 169 7.06 -26.80 7.31
CA LYS A 169 5.76 -26.49 6.73
C LYS A 169 5.24 -25.10 7.15
N LEU A 170 5.47 -24.71 8.41
CA LEU A 170 5.10 -23.38 8.89
C LEU A 170 5.87 -22.29 8.15
N LEU A 171 7.20 -22.45 7.99
CA LEU A 171 8.06 -21.51 7.29
C LEU A 171 7.62 -21.34 5.81
N GLU A 172 7.38 -22.43 5.10
CA GLU A 172 6.91 -22.41 3.70
C GLU A 172 5.52 -21.78 3.54
N SER A 173 4.67 -21.85 4.57
CA SER A 173 3.29 -21.36 4.54
C SER A 173 3.12 -19.88 4.91
N THR A 174 4.17 -19.17 5.32
CA THR A 174 4.07 -17.80 5.85
C THR A 174 3.75 -16.82 4.71
N PRO A 175 2.53 -16.26 4.64
CA PRO A 175 2.16 -15.34 3.57
C PRO A 175 2.56 -13.90 3.89
N ASN A 176 2.79 -13.10 2.85
CA ASN A 176 3.12 -11.68 2.94
C ASN A 176 1.87 -10.78 3.14
N GLU A 177 0.90 -11.22 3.93
CA GLU A 177 -0.40 -10.53 4.13
C GLU A 177 -0.20 -9.13 4.73
N GLU A 178 0.75 -8.95 5.66
CA GLU A 178 1.03 -7.65 6.27
C GLU A 178 1.60 -6.66 5.25
N ARG A 179 2.54 -7.09 4.40
CA ARG A 179 3.18 -6.25 3.37
C ARG A 179 2.20 -5.79 2.29
N GLU A 180 1.31 -6.67 1.87
CA GLU A 180 0.23 -6.32 0.95
C GLU A 180 -0.70 -5.26 1.57
N TYR A 181 -0.97 -5.38 2.88
CA TYR A 181 -1.82 -4.44 3.57
C TYR A 181 -1.14 -3.09 3.86
N ILE A 182 0.16 -3.06 4.15
CA ILE A 182 0.98 -1.84 4.19
C ILE A 182 0.86 -1.09 2.87
N SER A 183 1.04 -1.82 1.76
CA SER A 183 0.89 -1.24 0.41
C SER A 183 -0.52 -0.69 0.18
N TYR A 184 -1.56 -1.37 0.69
CA TYR A 184 -2.93 -0.86 0.60
C TYR A 184 -3.09 0.47 1.37
N VAL A 185 -2.56 0.56 2.59
CA VAL A 185 -2.58 1.81 3.38
C VAL A 185 -1.80 2.92 2.66
N ASP A 186 -0.69 2.61 1.98
CA ASP A 186 0.05 3.59 1.17
C ASP A 186 -0.75 4.12 -0.02
N ALA A 187 -1.60 3.30 -0.63
CA ALA A 187 -2.51 3.79 -1.66
C ALA A 187 -3.60 4.71 -1.11
N VAL A 188 -4.10 4.47 0.11
CA VAL A 188 -5.03 5.39 0.79
C VAL A 188 -4.34 6.74 1.02
N LYS A 189 -3.12 6.74 1.57
CA LYS A 189 -2.30 7.96 1.72
C LYS A 189 -2.08 8.67 0.39
N SER A 190 -1.76 7.93 -0.67
CA SER A 190 -1.57 8.49 -2.02
C SER A 190 -2.85 9.06 -2.62
N ALA A 191 -4.03 8.56 -2.25
CA ALA A 191 -5.32 9.15 -2.64
C ALA A 191 -5.57 10.48 -1.90
N LEU A 192 -5.30 10.52 -0.59
CA LEU A 192 -5.36 11.74 0.21
C LEU A 192 -4.41 12.82 -0.35
N SER A 193 -3.15 12.47 -0.64
CA SER A 193 -2.18 13.42 -1.22
C SER A 193 -2.60 13.95 -2.59
N ARG A 194 -3.18 13.11 -3.45
CA ARG A 194 -3.71 13.56 -4.76
C ARG A 194 -4.88 14.52 -4.60
N ARG A 195 -5.77 14.29 -3.64
CA ARG A 195 -6.83 15.26 -3.29
C ARG A 195 -6.20 16.56 -2.83
N ASP A 196 -5.17 16.49 -2.00
CA ASP A 196 -4.49 17.68 -1.51
C ASP A 196 -3.88 18.51 -2.63
N SER A 197 -3.25 17.87 -3.62
CA SER A 197 -2.72 18.56 -4.81
C SER A 197 -3.81 19.26 -5.62
N MET A 198 -4.99 18.65 -5.77
CA MET A 198 -6.12 19.26 -6.50
C MET A 198 -6.67 20.48 -5.76
N GLN A 199 -6.77 20.41 -4.43
CA GLN A 199 -7.22 21.52 -3.59
C GLN A 199 -6.21 22.68 -3.63
N ILE A 200 -4.91 22.40 -3.58
CA ILE A 200 -3.85 23.43 -3.72
C ILE A 200 -3.92 24.10 -5.10
N GLU A 201 -4.12 23.33 -6.18
CA GLU A 201 -4.27 23.87 -7.54
C GLU A 201 -5.45 24.85 -7.63
N TYR A 202 -6.58 24.52 -6.99
CA TYR A 202 -7.73 25.40 -6.88
C TYR A 202 -7.41 26.67 -6.07
N GLU A 203 -6.84 26.54 -4.87
CA GLU A 203 -6.51 27.68 -3.99
C GLU A 203 -5.54 28.66 -4.66
N ILE A 204 -4.49 28.18 -5.32
CA ILE A 204 -3.54 29.02 -6.07
C ILE A 204 -4.25 29.79 -7.19
N THR A 205 -5.14 29.12 -7.94
CA THR A 205 -5.89 29.77 -9.04
C THR A 205 -6.83 30.85 -8.52
N VAL A 206 -7.49 30.60 -7.38
CA VAL A 206 -8.36 31.58 -6.71
C VAL A 206 -7.57 32.78 -6.19
N GLU A 207 -6.40 32.55 -5.59
CA GLU A 207 -5.52 33.63 -5.13
C GLU A 207 -4.96 34.46 -6.29
N GLU A 208 -4.55 33.83 -7.38
CA GLU A 208 -4.08 34.53 -8.58
C GLU A 208 -5.20 35.39 -9.18
N LEU A 209 -6.42 34.84 -9.25
CA LEU A 209 -7.60 35.58 -9.67
C LEU A 209 -7.89 36.77 -8.76
N ALA A 210 -7.80 36.61 -7.44
CA ALA A 210 -8.01 37.69 -6.47
C ALA A 210 -6.97 38.80 -6.64
N LYS A 211 -5.69 38.42 -6.82
CA LYS A 211 -4.60 39.37 -7.11
C LYS A 211 -4.83 40.14 -8.40
N LYS A 212 -5.30 39.47 -9.46
CA LYS A 212 -5.59 40.11 -10.76
C LYS A 212 -6.81 41.04 -10.70
N ARG A 213 -7.83 40.71 -9.91
CA ARG A 213 -8.95 41.61 -9.63
C ARG A 213 -8.48 42.86 -8.88
N LEU A 214 -7.68 42.69 -7.83
CA LEU A 214 -7.10 43.81 -7.07
C LEU A 214 -6.23 44.72 -7.95
N GLU A 215 -5.40 44.15 -8.83
CA GLU A 215 -4.58 44.91 -9.79
C GLU A 215 -5.46 45.75 -10.74
N LYS A 216 -6.58 45.20 -11.22
CA LYS A 216 -7.54 45.93 -12.04
C LYS A 216 -8.22 47.06 -11.25
N ASP A 217 -8.64 46.80 -10.01
CA ASP A 217 -9.31 47.79 -9.17
C ASP A 217 -8.37 48.95 -8.81
N GLN A 218 -7.10 48.67 -8.49
CA GLN A 218 -6.07 49.69 -8.24
C GLN A 218 -5.82 50.57 -9.47
N LEU A 219 -5.79 49.98 -10.66
CA LEU A 219 -5.68 50.74 -11.91
C LEU A 219 -6.93 51.60 -12.08
N MET A 220 -8.14 51.07 -11.88
CA MET A 220 -9.39 51.85 -11.99
C MET A 220 -9.47 53.03 -10.98
N ASP A 221 -9.08 52.84 -9.71
CA ASP A 221 -9.13 53.88 -8.67
C ASP A 221 -8.07 54.98 -8.84
N SER A 222 -6.94 54.66 -9.50
CA SER A 222 -5.91 55.65 -9.84
C SER A 222 -6.40 56.74 -10.81
N THR A 223 -7.62 56.61 -11.35
CA THR A 223 -8.27 57.62 -12.19
C THR A 223 -8.78 58.84 -11.41
N SER A 224 -8.90 58.76 -10.08
CA SER A 224 -9.44 59.86 -9.25
C SER A 224 -8.38 60.68 -8.49
N GLY A 225 -7.09 60.37 -8.65
CA GLY A 225 -5.97 61.10 -8.03
C GLY A 225 -5.22 61.98 -9.04
N ASN A 226 -5.52 63.28 -9.03
CA ASN A 226 -4.80 64.29 -9.80
C ASN A 226 -3.32 64.36 -9.31
N THR A 227 -2.36 63.98 -10.15
CA THR A 227 -0.96 64.38 -9.96
C THR A 227 -0.31 64.70 -11.30
N SER A 228 -0.23 66.00 -11.57
CA SER A 228 0.70 66.57 -12.53
C SER A 228 2.14 66.33 -12.07
N THR A 229 2.93 65.60 -12.84
CA THR A 229 4.37 65.82 -12.88
C THR A 229 4.91 65.55 -14.28
N GLN A 230 5.61 66.57 -14.76
CA GLN A 230 6.13 66.76 -16.10
C GLN A 230 7.48 66.03 -16.22
N ASN A 231 7.57 65.16 -17.24
CA ASN A 231 8.69 64.92 -18.16
C ASN A 231 10.15 64.95 -17.63
N TRP A 232 10.94 63.88 -17.90
CA TRP A 232 12.20 63.91 -18.71
C TRP A 232 13.00 62.59 -18.56
N GLY A 233 13.20 61.83 -19.65
CA GLY A 233 14.30 60.86 -19.78
C GLY A 233 13.95 59.45 -20.30
N GLY A 234 14.36 59.14 -21.54
CA GLY A 234 14.77 57.77 -21.93
C GLY A 234 13.68 56.76 -22.30
N SER A 235 12.89 57.05 -23.34
CA SER A 235 12.06 56.04 -24.03
C SER A 235 12.93 55.03 -24.81
N LEU A 236 13.36 53.92 -24.17
CA LEU A 236 13.84 52.73 -24.89
C LEU A 236 13.35 51.41 -24.27
N TRP A 237 12.27 51.44 -23.50
CA TRP A 237 11.44 50.28 -23.23
C TRP A 237 10.01 50.77 -23.34
N LYS A 238 9.26 50.29 -24.33
CA LYS A 238 7.87 50.66 -24.53
C LYS A 238 7.10 50.16 -23.30
N ALA A 239 6.92 51.04 -22.31
CA ALA A 239 6.13 50.73 -21.13
C ALA A 239 4.70 50.46 -21.63
N GLU A 240 4.24 49.23 -21.43
CA GLU A 240 2.88 48.80 -21.77
C GLU A 240 1.89 49.86 -21.28
N SER A 241 1.04 50.36 -22.20
CA SER A 241 0.15 51.45 -21.86
C SER A 241 -0.87 50.98 -20.81
N ARG A 242 -1.32 51.87 -19.94
CA ARG A 242 -2.33 51.56 -18.91
C ARG A 242 -3.56 50.88 -19.51
N ASP A 243 -4.00 51.33 -20.67
CA ASP A 243 -5.16 50.78 -21.37
C ASP A 243 -4.88 49.37 -21.90
N GLU A 244 -3.67 49.11 -22.39
CA GLU A 244 -3.21 47.78 -22.82
C GLU A 244 -3.14 46.79 -21.62
N LYS A 245 -2.73 47.26 -20.43
CA LYS A 245 -2.81 46.47 -19.19
C LYS A 245 -4.24 46.19 -18.76
N LEU A 246 -5.13 47.18 -18.84
CA LEU A 246 -6.55 47.01 -18.50
C LEU A 246 -7.24 46.04 -19.46
N GLU A 247 -6.94 46.09 -20.75
CA GLU A 247 -7.45 45.15 -21.75
C GLU A 247 -6.94 43.72 -21.48
N ARG A 248 -5.64 43.57 -21.19
CA ARG A 248 -5.03 42.28 -20.83
C ARG A 248 -5.64 41.68 -19.56
N LEU A 249 -5.85 42.49 -18.53
CA LEU A 249 -6.54 42.08 -17.30
C LEU A 249 -8.01 41.73 -17.58
N GLY A 250 -8.66 42.48 -18.47
CA GLY A 250 -10.03 42.23 -18.94
C GLY A 250 -10.20 40.88 -19.63
N GLN A 251 -9.18 40.37 -20.32
CA GLN A 251 -9.20 39.03 -20.90
C GLN A 251 -8.75 37.93 -19.92
N THR A 252 -7.78 38.23 -19.06
CA THR A 252 -7.18 37.26 -18.13
C THR A 252 -8.11 36.90 -16.98
N ILE A 253 -8.83 37.89 -16.40
CA ILE A 253 -9.72 37.67 -15.25
C ILE A 253 -10.87 36.70 -15.58
N PRO A 254 -11.62 36.84 -16.70
CA PRO A 254 -12.67 35.87 -17.05
C PRO A 254 -12.11 34.47 -17.31
N ARG A 255 -10.92 34.37 -17.91
CA ARG A 255 -10.26 33.07 -18.14
C ARG A 255 -9.87 32.38 -16.83
N LEU A 256 -9.24 33.10 -15.90
CA LEU A 256 -8.93 32.59 -14.57
C LEU A 256 -10.20 32.26 -13.77
N ALA A 257 -11.28 33.04 -13.93
CA ALA A 257 -12.55 32.79 -13.26
C ALA A 257 -13.18 31.47 -13.71
N LYS A 258 -13.22 31.24 -15.03
CA LYS A 258 -13.67 29.98 -15.59
C LYS A 258 -12.78 28.80 -15.17
N GLN A 259 -11.46 29.00 -15.10
CA GLN A 259 -10.55 27.97 -14.63
C GLN A 259 -10.76 27.64 -13.14
N ALA A 260 -10.99 28.64 -12.30
CA ALA A 260 -11.30 28.46 -10.88
C ALA A 260 -12.61 27.68 -10.68
N GLU A 261 -13.67 28.01 -11.43
CA GLU A 261 -14.95 27.28 -11.41
C GLU A 261 -14.76 25.81 -11.80
N LEU A 262 -14.06 25.53 -12.90
CA LEU A 262 -13.76 24.15 -13.31
C LEU A 262 -12.92 23.38 -12.28
N LEU A 263 -11.97 24.04 -11.62
CA LEU A 263 -11.17 23.42 -10.56
C LEU A 263 -12.01 23.18 -9.30
N GLN A 264 -12.94 24.07 -8.99
CA GLN A 264 -13.88 23.92 -7.88
C GLN A 264 -14.73 22.66 -8.06
N ASP A 265 -15.40 22.51 -9.21
CA ASP A 265 -16.21 21.33 -9.52
C ASP A 265 -15.39 20.04 -9.41
N ARG A 266 -14.14 20.07 -9.90
CA ARG A 266 -13.22 18.93 -9.83
C ARG A 266 -12.84 18.57 -8.39
N VAL A 267 -12.60 19.56 -7.55
CA VAL A 267 -12.27 19.38 -6.13
C VAL A 267 -13.47 18.84 -5.37
N GLU A 268 -14.66 19.39 -5.57
CA GLU A 268 -15.90 18.92 -4.93
C GLU A 268 -16.20 17.46 -5.30
N CYS A 269 -16.11 17.12 -6.58
CA CYS A 269 -16.29 15.75 -7.04
C CYS A 269 -15.20 14.81 -6.48
N ALA A 270 -13.95 15.27 -6.38
CA ALA A 270 -12.87 14.49 -5.78
C ALA A 270 -13.10 14.24 -4.29
N ASN A 271 -13.60 15.24 -3.55
CA ASN A 271 -13.91 15.14 -2.14
C ASN A 271 -15.02 14.11 -1.89
N GLU A 272 -16.12 14.13 -2.64
CA GLU A 272 -17.20 13.16 -2.42
C GLU A 272 -16.83 11.73 -2.81
N ASN A 273 -16.12 11.56 -3.92
CA ASN A 273 -15.60 10.24 -4.28
C ASN A 273 -14.66 9.71 -3.18
N LEU A 274 -13.81 10.57 -2.63
CA LEU A 274 -12.87 10.17 -1.58
C LEU A 274 -13.60 9.84 -0.28
N ARG A 275 -14.62 10.60 0.14
CA ARG A 275 -15.44 10.26 1.32
C ARG A 275 -16.09 8.89 1.19
N SER A 276 -16.71 8.62 0.05
CA SER A 276 -17.32 7.30 -0.23
C SER A 276 -16.29 6.18 -0.18
N ASP A 277 -15.12 6.37 -0.82
CA ASP A 277 -14.04 5.38 -0.81
C ASP A 277 -13.50 5.14 0.61
N LEU A 278 -13.34 6.20 1.41
CA LEU A 278 -12.83 6.12 2.78
C LEU A 278 -13.84 5.47 3.73
N GLN A 279 -15.14 5.72 3.57
CA GLN A 279 -16.18 5.04 4.34
C GLN A 279 -16.16 3.54 4.07
N ARG A 280 -16.07 3.15 2.79
CA ARG A 280 -15.95 1.75 2.40
C ARG A 280 -14.67 1.11 2.96
N TRP A 281 -13.54 1.79 2.82
CA TRP A 281 -12.27 1.35 3.42
C TRP A 281 -12.38 1.17 4.93
N ASN A 282 -13.11 2.06 5.62
CA ASN A 282 -13.29 1.99 7.07
C ASN A 282 -14.01 0.72 7.54
N VAL A 283 -14.90 0.15 6.72
CA VAL A 283 -15.57 -1.12 6.99
C VAL A 283 -14.67 -2.29 6.60
N GLU A 284 -14.12 -2.27 5.37
CA GLU A 284 -13.26 -3.34 4.86
C GLU A 284 -12.02 -3.55 5.76
N LYS A 285 -11.42 -2.47 6.28
CA LYS A 285 -10.19 -2.53 7.07
C LYS A 285 -10.31 -3.38 8.33
N GLN A 286 -11.47 -3.33 9.01
CA GLN A 286 -11.66 -4.08 10.25
C GLN A 286 -11.73 -5.58 9.97
N MET A 287 -12.46 -5.95 8.92
CA MET A 287 -12.56 -7.33 8.48
C MET A 287 -11.21 -7.86 7.99
N ASP A 288 -10.49 -7.08 7.18
CA ASP A 288 -9.18 -7.47 6.64
C ASP A 288 -8.16 -7.70 7.77
N LEU A 289 -8.04 -6.77 8.73
CA LEU A 289 -7.13 -6.92 9.87
C LEU A 289 -7.52 -8.08 10.79
N LYS A 290 -8.82 -8.26 11.06
CA LYS A 290 -9.32 -9.40 11.84
C LYS A 290 -8.93 -10.72 11.18
N ASN A 291 -9.19 -10.86 9.88
CA ASN A 291 -8.91 -12.09 9.15
C ASN A 291 -7.41 -12.40 9.09
N MET A 292 -6.56 -11.37 8.95
CA MET A 292 -5.11 -11.51 8.99
C MET A 292 -4.63 -12.08 10.35
N LEU A 293 -5.13 -11.53 11.46
CA LEU A 293 -4.78 -11.99 12.80
C LEU A 293 -5.30 -13.41 13.10
N ILE A 294 -6.52 -13.73 12.69
CA ILE A 294 -7.09 -15.08 12.83
C ILE A 294 -6.27 -16.08 12.01
N SER A 295 -6.00 -15.76 10.74
CA SER A 295 -5.19 -16.60 9.85
C SER A 295 -3.79 -16.85 10.42
N MET A 296 -3.18 -15.83 11.03
CA MET A 296 -1.93 -15.98 11.77
C MET A 296 -2.07 -16.94 12.96
N ALA A 297 -3.09 -16.75 13.81
CA ALA A 297 -3.33 -17.62 14.97
C ALA A 297 -3.58 -19.08 14.57
N ASP A 298 -4.43 -19.32 13.56
CA ASP A 298 -4.76 -20.65 13.06
C ASP A 298 -3.54 -21.39 12.50
N ARG A 299 -2.60 -20.66 11.88
CA ARG A 299 -1.31 -21.25 11.45
C ARG A 299 -0.47 -21.70 12.65
N GLN A 300 -0.40 -20.89 13.70
CA GLN A 300 0.35 -21.23 14.91
C GLN A 300 -0.29 -22.40 15.67
N ILE A 301 -1.61 -22.38 15.85
CA ILE A 301 -2.36 -23.46 16.51
C ILE A 301 -2.09 -24.79 15.80
N ARG A 302 -2.27 -24.83 14.48
CA ARG A 302 -2.01 -26.05 13.69
C ARG A 302 -0.56 -26.52 13.78
N HIS A 303 0.39 -25.60 13.79
CA HIS A 303 1.80 -25.94 13.97
C HIS A 303 2.07 -26.59 15.33
N TYR A 304 1.64 -25.95 16.43
CA TYR A 304 1.87 -26.49 17.77
C TYR A 304 1.11 -27.79 18.01
N GLN A 305 -0.07 -27.97 17.41
CA GLN A 305 -0.79 -29.25 17.42
C GLN A 305 0.01 -30.36 16.72
N GLN A 306 0.62 -30.08 15.57
CA GLN A 306 1.47 -31.07 14.87
C GLN A 306 2.69 -31.46 15.72
N CYS A 307 3.34 -30.48 16.34
CA CYS A 307 4.45 -30.72 17.25
C CYS A 307 4.04 -31.57 18.46
N MET A 308 2.90 -31.25 19.08
CA MET A 308 2.35 -31.99 20.22
C MET A 308 2.02 -33.44 19.85
N ASN A 309 1.29 -33.64 18.74
CA ASN A 309 0.90 -34.96 18.27
C ASN A 309 2.12 -35.86 18.02
N ALA A 310 3.21 -35.30 17.48
CA ALA A 310 4.45 -36.05 17.27
C ALA A 310 5.02 -36.62 18.59
N TRP A 311 4.96 -35.86 19.68
CA TRP A 311 5.39 -36.34 21.00
C TRP A 311 4.41 -37.35 21.61
N GLU A 312 3.11 -37.12 21.48
CA GLU A 312 2.07 -38.02 22.01
C GLU A 312 2.06 -39.40 21.34
N GLU A 313 2.24 -39.45 20.02
CA GLU A 313 2.34 -40.72 19.27
C GLU A 313 3.49 -41.58 19.79
N ILE A 314 4.63 -40.96 20.09
CA ILE A 314 5.81 -41.65 20.59
C ILE A 314 5.65 -42.09 22.05
N LEU A 315 5.05 -41.26 22.90
CA LEU A 315 4.73 -41.67 24.27
C LEU A 315 3.78 -42.87 24.29
N THR A 316 2.85 -42.93 23.35
CA THR A 316 1.90 -44.04 23.23
C THR A 316 2.60 -45.30 22.72
N SER A 317 3.49 -45.21 21.72
CA SER A 317 4.24 -46.37 21.22
C SER A 317 5.15 -46.96 22.29
N LEU A 318 5.84 -46.12 23.07
CA LEU A 318 6.74 -46.56 24.13
C LEU A 318 6.00 -47.24 25.31
N LYS A 319 4.76 -46.84 25.59
CA LYS A 319 3.90 -47.50 26.58
C LYS A 319 3.39 -48.87 26.11
N LEU A 320 3.08 -48.99 24.80
CA LEU A 320 2.57 -50.23 24.21
C LEU A 320 3.66 -51.32 24.11
N ASP A 321 4.91 -50.93 23.89
CA ASP A 321 6.05 -51.86 23.84
C ASP A 321 6.47 -52.40 25.22
N GLY A 322 5.75 -52.05 26.30
CA GLY A 322 5.99 -52.55 27.66
C GLY A 322 7.27 -52.03 28.32
N ILE A 323 7.99 -51.12 27.65
CA ILE A 323 9.26 -50.54 28.13
C ILE A 323 9.01 -49.42 29.16
N GLY A 324 7.78 -48.89 29.24
CA GLY A 324 7.36 -47.89 30.22
C GLY A 324 6.34 -48.41 31.22
N SER A 325 6.73 -49.26 32.18
CA SER A 325 5.90 -49.44 33.37
C SER A 325 6.07 -48.21 34.28
N GLU A 326 4.97 -47.50 34.54
CA GLU A 326 4.82 -46.41 35.50
C GLU A 326 5.51 -45.07 35.18
N VAL A 327 5.04 -44.37 34.15
CA VAL A 327 5.09 -42.90 34.16
C VAL A 327 3.66 -42.37 34.15
N SER A 328 3.21 -41.92 35.33
CA SER A 328 1.93 -41.22 35.54
C SER A 328 1.94 -39.90 34.79
N ILE A 329 1.52 -39.92 33.52
CA ILE A 329 1.27 -38.70 32.75
C ILE A 329 -0.03 -38.10 33.31
N GLY A 330 0.07 -36.89 33.88
CA GLY A 330 -1.06 -36.11 34.37
C GLY A 330 -2.12 -35.86 33.28
N PRO A 331 -3.31 -35.37 33.66
CA PRO A 331 -4.46 -35.32 32.77
C PRO A 331 -4.17 -34.45 31.53
N PRO A 332 -4.68 -34.84 30.36
CA PRO A 332 -4.46 -34.10 29.12
C PRO A 332 -5.00 -32.68 29.25
N ILE A 333 -4.16 -31.70 28.91
CA ILE A 333 -4.54 -30.29 28.87
C ILE A 333 -5.53 -30.12 27.72
N LYS A 334 -6.81 -30.02 28.05
CA LYS A 334 -7.86 -29.68 27.08
C LYS A 334 -7.65 -28.23 26.65
N ILE A 335 -7.18 -28.03 25.43
CA ILE A 335 -7.18 -26.72 24.78
C ILE A 335 -8.63 -26.45 24.31
N PRO A 336 -9.30 -25.38 24.77
CA PRO A 336 -10.62 -25.02 24.26
C PRO A 336 -10.52 -24.64 22.77
N VAL A 337 -11.44 -25.20 21.97
CA VAL A 337 -11.64 -24.87 20.55
C VAL A 337 -12.16 -23.46 20.39
#